data_AF-A0A2J8NWY7-F1
#
_entry.id   AF-A0A2J8NWY7-F1
#
_cell.length_a   1.000
_cell.length_b   1.000
_cell.length_c   1.000
_cell.angle_alpha   90.00
_cell.angle_beta   90.00
_cell.angle_gamma   90.00
#
_symmetry.space_group_name_H-M   'P 1'
#
loop_
_entity.id
_entity.type
_entity.pdbx_description
1 polymer ?
#
loop_
_entity_poly.entity_id
_entity_poly.type
_entity_poly.pdbx_seq_one_letter_code
_entity_poly.pdbx_strand_id
1 'polypeptide(L)'
;MLLLLLLAPLFLRPPGAGGAQTPNATSEGCQIIHPPWEGGIRYRGLTRDQVKAINFLPVDYEIEYVCRGEREVVGPKVRKCLANGSWTDMDTPSRCVRICSKSYLTLENGKVFLTGGDLPALDGARVDFRCDPDFHLVGSSRSICSQGQWSTPKPH
;
A
#
# COMPACT_ATOMS: atom_id res chain seq x y z
N MET A 1 69.56 -44.73 -11.99
CA MET A 1 69.06 -43.51 -11.33
C MET A 1 67.81 -43.87 -10.55
N LEU A 2 67.92 -43.73 -9.24
CA LEU A 2 66.88 -43.80 -8.21
C LEU A 2 65.66 -42.92 -8.55
N LEU A 3 64.44 -43.37 -8.20
CA LEU A 3 63.37 -42.68 -7.42
C LEU A 3 62.06 -43.49 -7.56
N LEU A 4 61.68 -44.32 -6.57
CA LEU A 4 60.81 -44.01 -5.43
C LEU A 4 59.30 -43.84 -5.76
N LEU A 5 58.53 -44.89 -5.39
CA LEU A 5 57.24 -44.96 -4.66
C LEU A 5 56.41 -43.65 -4.60
N LEU A 6 55.09 -43.66 -4.83
CA LEU A 6 54.07 -44.18 -3.90
C LEU A 6 52.70 -44.28 -4.60
N LEU A 7 52.05 -45.44 -4.47
CA LEU A 7 50.62 -45.64 -4.76
C LEU A 7 49.81 -44.95 -3.65
N ALA A 8 49.05 -43.90 -3.99
CA ALA A 8 48.08 -43.29 -3.08
C ALA A 8 46.71 -44.00 -3.22
N PRO A 9 46.05 -44.35 -2.11
CA PRO A 9 44.85 -45.18 -2.13
C PRO A 9 43.62 -44.40 -2.61
N LEU A 10 42.76 -45.09 -3.35
CA LEU A 10 41.41 -44.66 -3.69
C LEU A 10 40.62 -44.42 -2.40
N PHE A 11 40.53 -43.16 -1.97
CA PHE A 11 39.59 -42.75 -0.93
C PHE A 11 38.17 -42.77 -1.50
N LEU A 12 37.49 -43.89 -1.29
CA LEU A 12 36.03 -44.00 -1.41
C LEU A 12 35.41 -42.98 -0.47
N ARG A 13 34.87 -41.91 -1.05
CA ARG A 13 34.15 -40.84 -0.35
C ARG A 13 32.86 -41.45 0.22
N PRO A 14 32.63 -41.42 1.54
CA PRO A 14 31.40 -41.96 2.13
C PRO A 14 30.20 -41.12 1.67
N PRO A 15 28.99 -41.73 1.63
CA PRO A 15 27.78 -41.03 1.26
C PRO A 15 27.51 -39.94 2.30
N GLY A 16 27.83 -38.71 1.94
CA GLY A 16 27.44 -37.54 2.71
C GLY A 16 25.93 -37.51 2.73
N ALA A 17 25.36 -37.74 3.91
CA ALA A 17 24.01 -37.36 4.25
C ALA A 17 23.88 -35.84 4.03
N GLY A 18 23.60 -35.46 2.79
CA GLY A 18 22.99 -34.19 2.47
C GLY A 18 21.59 -34.28 3.05
N GLY A 19 21.47 -33.89 4.32
CA GLY A 19 20.20 -33.63 4.92
C GLY A 19 19.42 -32.77 3.93
N ALA A 20 18.31 -33.31 3.46
CA ALA A 20 17.23 -32.48 3.01
C ALA A 20 16.97 -31.54 4.20
N GLN A 21 17.52 -30.33 4.13
CA GLN A 21 16.96 -29.23 4.88
C GLN A 21 15.58 -29.07 4.26
N THR A 22 14.62 -29.81 4.82
CA THR A 22 13.24 -29.34 4.84
C THR A 22 13.35 -27.89 5.27
N PRO A 23 12.91 -26.91 4.47
CA PRO A 23 12.78 -25.57 4.98
C PRO A 23 11.80 -25.72 6.15
N ASN A 24 12.32 -25.59 7.37
CA ASN A 24 11.53 -25.37 8.57
C ASN A 24 10.78 -24.07 8.32
N ALA A 25 9.62 -24.18 7.68
CA ALA A 25 8.69 -23.09 7.47
C ALA A 25 7.37 -23.51 8.09
N THR A 26 7.37 -23.72 9.40
CA THR A 26 6.18 -23.42 10.19
C THR A 26 6.07 -21.90 10.24
N SER A 27 5.57 -21.29 9.17
CA SER A 27 5.17 -19.88 9.22
C SER A 27 3.97 -19.80 10.17
N GLU A 28 4.22 -19.49 11.43
CA GLU A 28 3.16 -19.34 12.44
C GLU A 28 2.26 -18.12 12.17
N GLY A 29 2.55 -17.35 11.12
CA GLY A 29 1.77 -16.21 10.70
C GLY A 29 2.60 -15.16 9.98
N CYS A 30 2.04 -13.96 9.88
CA CYS A 30 2.68 -12.79 9.30
C CYS A 30 3.09 -11.83 10.40
N GLN A 31 4.27 -11.22 10.28
CA GLN A 31 4.71 -10.19 11.21
C GLN A 31 3.73 -9.01 11.25
N ILE A 32 3.55 -8.43 12.43
CA ILE A 32 2.65 -7.31 12.62
C ILE A 32 3.10 -6.07 11.84
N ILE A 33 2.16 -5.39 11.16
CA ILE A 33 2.46 -4.15 10.43
C ILE A 33 2.18 -2.96 11.34
N HIS A 34 3.19 -2.18 11.71
CA HIS A 34 2.96 -1.02 12.56
C HIS A 34 2.09 0.05 11.87
N PRO A 35 1.16 0.70 12.60
CA PRO A 35 0.28 1.71 12.03
C PRO A 35 1.04 2.89 11.39
N PRO A 36 0.57 3.42 10.25
CA PRO A 36 1.18 4.61 9.63
C PRO A 36 0.88 5.88 10.45
N TRP A 37 1.79 6.86 10.44
CA TRP A 37 1.64 8.12 11.21
C TRP A 37 0.38 8.92 10.85
N GLU A 38 0.03 8.99 9.56
CA GLU A 38 -1.15 9.72 9.05
C GLU A 38 -2.46 8.90 9.20
N GLY A 39 -2.40 7.74 9.85
CA GLY A 39 -3.53 6.81 9.95
C GLY A 39 -3.39 5.79 11.08
N GLY A 40 -3.91 4.60 10.80
CA GLY A 40 -4.08 3.52 11.74
C GLY A 40 -4.23 2.20 11.01
N ILE A 41 -4.09 1.10 11.75
CA ILE A 41 -4.47 -0.23 11.29
C ILE A 41 -5.50 -0.79 12.26
N ARG A 42 -6.61 -1.28 11.72
CA ARG A 42 -7.66 -1.95 12.47
C ARG A 42 -7.37 -3.45 12.48
N TYR A 43 -7.03 -3.95 13.65
CA TYR A 43 -6.87 -5.37 13.95
C TYR A 43 -8.21 -5.94 14.41
N ARG A 44 -8.89 -6.70 13.56
CA ARG A 44 -10.22 -7.25 13.87
C ARG A 44 -10.15 -8.19 15.08
N GLY A 45 -10.91 -7.88 16.12
CA GLY A 45 -11.01 -8.72 17.32
C GLY A 45 -9.83 -8.63 18.29
N LEU A 46 -8.90 -7.69 18.10
CA LEU A 46 -7.79 -7.45 19.03
C LEU A 46 -7.87 -6.04 19.64
N THR A 47 -7.60 -5.94 20.94
CA THR A 47 -7.41 -4.67 21.63
C THR A 47 -6.00 -4.12 21.38
N ARG A 48 -5.78 -2.84 21.67
CA ARG A 48 -4.46 -2.21 21.54
C ARG A 48 -3.39 -2.90 22.37
N ASP A 49 -3.74 -3.42 23.55
CA ASP A 49 -2.78 -4.06 24.44
C ASP A 49 -2.47 -5.50 23.98
N GLN A 50 -3.45 -6.21 23.42
CA GLN A 50 -3.20 -7.50 22.76
C GLN A 50 -2.29 -7.35 21.53
N VAL A 51 -2.52 -6.33 20.71
CA VAL A 51 -1.68 -5.99 19.54
C VAL A 51 -0.23 -5.74 19.95
N LYS A 52 0.03 -5.12 21.11
CA LYS A 52 1.39 -4.89 21.63
C LYS A 52 2.06 -6.15 22.18
N ALA A 53 1.27 -7.17 22.57
CA ALA A 53 1.75 -8.38 23.19
C ALA A 53 2.10 -9.49 22.18
N ILE A 54 1.77 -9.32 20.91
CA ILE A 54 2.00 -10.31 19.84
C ILE A 54 2.95 -9.76 18.77
N ASN A 55 3.67 -10.67 18.12
CA ASN A 55 4.57 -10.33 17.00
C ASN A 55 4.05 -10.82 15.65
N PHE A 56 3.17 -11.83 15.66
CA PHE A 56 2.66 -12.49 14.47
C PHE A 56 1.14 -12.59 14.51
N LEU A 57 0.52 -12.47 13.34
CA LEU A 57 -0.91 -12.67 13.11
C LEU A 57 -1.12 -13.95 12.30
N PRO A 58 -2.15 -14.76 12.62
CA PRO A 58 -2.32 -16.07 12.00
C PRO A 58 -2.59 -15.95 10.49
N VAL A 59 -2.35 -17.05 9.77
CA VAL A 59 -2.73 -17.18 8.36
C VAL A 59 -4.22 -16.88 8.20
N ASP A 60 -4.57 -16.27 7.07
CA ASP A 60 -5.89 -15.76 6.74
C ASP A 60 -6.39 -14.55 7.55
N TYR A 61 -5.62 -14.07 8.53
CA TYR A 61 -5.97 -12.86 9.27
C TYR A 61 -5.96 -11.63 8.36
N GLU A 62 -6.93 -10.74 8.53
CA GLU A 62 -7.08 -9.50 7.77
C GLU A 62 -6.85 -8.27 8.64
N ILE A 63 -6.07 -7.33 8.11
CA ILE A 63 -5.91 -5.99 8.67
C ILE A 63 -6.51 -4.97 7.71
N GLU A 64 -7.05 -3.89 8.24
CA GLU A 64 -7.59 -2.78 7.44
C GLU A 64 -6.87 -1.48 7.78
N TYR A 65 -6.37 -0.79 6.75
CA TYR A 65 -5.82 0.55 6.89
C TYR A 65 -6.96 1.56 7.08
N VAL A 66 -6.77 2.46 8.04
CA VAL A 66 -7.73 3.51 8.37
C VAL A 66 -7.00 4.84 8.42
N CYS A 67 -7.54 5.86 7.76
CA CYS A 67 -6.94 7.19 7.75
C CYS A 67 -7.50 8.11 8.83
N ARG A 68 -6.69 9.07 9.29
CA ARG A 68 -7.13 10.10 10.24
C ARG A 68 -7.63 11.34 9.49
N GLY A 69 -8.76 11.90 9.96
CA GLY A 69 -9.36 13.11 9.40
C GLY A 69 -9.92 12.90 8.00
N GLU A 70 -9.98 13.97 7.20
CA GLU A 70 -10.50 13.95 5.81
C GLU A 70 -9.44 13.44 4.82
N ARG A 71 -9.06 12.17 4.98
CA ARG A 71 -8.10 11.46 4.13
C ARG A 71 -8.69 10.13 3.67
N GLU A 72 -8.31 9.71 2.48
CA GLU A 72 -8.68 8.42 1.90
C GLU A 72 -7.46 7.50 1.79
N VAL A 73 -7.69 6.18 1.87
CA VAL A 73 -6.63 5.18 1.63
C VAL A 73 -6.41 5.04 0.12
N VAL A 74 -5.18 5.25 -0.32
CA VAL A 74 -4.73 4.91 -1.67
C VAL A 74 -3.85 3.67 -1.60
N GLY A 75 -4.13 2.69 -2.46
CA GLY A 75 -3.52 1.36 -2.43
C GLY A 75 -4.41 0.33 -1.73
N PRO A 76 -3.88 -0.85 -1.38
CA PRO A 76 -4.63 -1.91 -0.72
C PRO A 76 -5.19 -1.44 0.64
N LYS A 77 -6.53 -1.38 0.75
CA LYS A 77 -7.22 -1.01 2.00
C LYS A 77 -7.21 -2.15 3.02
N VAL A 78 -7.28 -3.39 2.55
CA VAL A 78 -7.22 -4.60 3.35
C VAL A 78 -6.02 -5.40 2.92
N ARG A 79 -5.29 -5.99 3.88
CA ARG A 79 -4.26 -6.99 3.62
C ARG A 79 -4.58 -8.26 4.36
N LYS A 80 -4.34 -9.39 3.71
CA LYS A 80 -4.55 -10.72 4.27
C LYS A 80 -3.22 -11.43 4.49
N CYS A 81 -3.07 -12.10 5.62
CA CYS A 81 -1.90 -12.91 5.90
C CYS A 81 -1.95 -14.22 5.11
N LEU A 82 -0.90 -14.52 4.35
CA LEU A 82 -0.79 -15.71 3.52
C LEU A 82 -0.03 -16.83 4.22
N ALA A 83 -0.24 -18.06 3.77
CA ALA A 83 0.40 -19.27 4.31
C ALA A 83 1.93 -19.29 4.13
N ASN A 84 2.51 -18.37 3.36
CA ASN A 84 3.95 -18.21 3.22
C ASN A 84 4.53 -17.18 4.21
N GLY A 85 3.73 -16.66 5.14
CA GLY A 85 4.12 -15.65 6.14
C GLY A 85 4.18 -14.21 5.62
N SER A 86 3.73 -13.96 4.39
CA SER A 86 3.66 -12.61 3.80
C SER A 86 2.24 -12.06 3.77
N TRP A 87 2.11 -10.74 3.73
CA TRP A 87 0.84 -10.07 3.50
C TRP A 87 0.55 -9.93 2.01
N THR A 88 -0.72 -9.95 1.60
CA THR A 88 -1.11 -9.64 0.22
C THR A 88 -0.66 -8.24 -0.19
N ASP A 89 -0.37 -8.05 -1.49
CA ASP A 89 -0.14 -6.76 -2.17
C ASP A 89 1.03 -5.92 -1.61
N MET A 90 2.04 -6.56 -1.01
CA MET A 90 3.18 -5.88 -0.35
C MET A 90 4.05 -5.04 -1.28
N ASP A 91 3.94 -5.24 -2.58
CA ASP A 91 4.56 -4.45 -3.64
C ASP A 91 3.90 -3.06 -3.83
N THR A 92 2.64 -2.90 -3.42
CA THR A 92 1.91 -1.63 -3.53
C THR A 92 1.73 -0.99 -2.16
N PRO A 93 2.26 0.23 -1.89
CA PRO A 93 2.13 0.87 -0.59
C PRO A 93 0.71 1.38 -0.33
N SER A 94 0.23 1.20 0.90
CA SER A 94 -1.02 1.80 1.38
C SER A 94 -0.72 3.13 2.06
N ARG A 95 -1.30 4.23 1.56
CA ARG A 95 -1.04 5.59 2.06
C ARG A 95 -2.33 6.35 2.33
N CYS A 96 -2.29 7.25 3.30
CA CYS A 96 -3.39 8.16 3.58
C CYS A 96 -3.19 9.48 2.85
N VAL A 97 -4.10 9.81 1.95
CA VAL A 97 -4.00 11.00 1.08
C VAL A 97 -5.15 11.95 1.38
N ARG A 98 -4.87 13.25 1.42
CA ARG A 98 -5.89 14.27 1.68
C ARG A 98 -6.91 14.33 0.55
N ILE A 99 -8.15 14.61 0.93
CA ILE A 99 -9.26 14.82 0.02
C ILE A 99 -9.42 16.32 -0.21
N CYS A 100 -9.62 16.73 -1.46
CA CYS A 100 -10.02 18.09 -1.80
C CYS A 100 -11.54 18.24 -1.83
N SER A 101 -12.00 19.46 -1.56
CA SER A 101 -13.43 19.75 -1.46
C SER A 101 -14.19 19.34 -2.72
N LYS A 102 -15.29 18.60 -2.51
CA LYS A 102 -16.21 18.20 -3.58
C LYS A 102 -16.91 19.39 -4.26
N SER A 103 -16.85 20.59 -3.68
CA SER A 103 -17.50 21.78 -4.27
C SER A 103 -16.96 22.14 -5.65
N TYR A 104 -15.75 21.71 -6.01
CA TYR A 104 -15.14 21.96 -7.33
C TYR A 104 -15.55 20.92 -8.38
N LEU A 105 -16.31 19.89 -8.00
CA LEU A 105 -16.78 18.83 -8.89
C LEU A 105 -18.09 19.18 -9.60
N THR A 106 -18.61 20.38 -9.36
CA THR A 106 -19.78 20.93 -10.04
C THR A 106 -19.50 22.36 -10.46
N LEU A 107 -20.05 22.76 -11.60
CA LEU A 107 -20.02 24.12 -12.13
C LEU A 107 -21.44 24.47 -12.56
N GLU A 108 -21.91 25.66 -12.19
CA GLU A 108 -23.19 26.15 -12.67
C GLU A 108 -23.07 26.54 -14.15
N ASN A 109 -24.07 26.19 -14.97
CA ASN A 109 -24.05 26.44 -16.42
C ASN A 109 -22.76 25.94 -17.11
N GLY A 110 -22.30 24.76 -16.70
CA GLY A 110 -21.10 24.15 -17.25
C GLY A 110 -20.82 22.76 -16.72
N LYS A 111 -19.62 22.26 -17.07
CA LYS A 111 -19.16 20.90 -16.82
C LYS A 111 -17.78 20.92 -16.19
N VAL A 112 -17.53 19.93 -15.35
CA VAL A 112 -16.23 19.69 -14.71
C VAL A 112 -15.65 18.39 -15.22
N PHE A 113 -14.38 18.42 -15.61
CA PHE A 113 -13.62 17.26 -16.03
C PHE A 113 -12.53 16.96 -15.00
N LEU A 114 -12.73 15.92 -14.21
CA LEU A 114 -11.74 15.44 -13.24
C LEU A 114 -10.70 14.57 -13.94
N THR A 115 -9.42 14.78 -13.63
CA THR A 115 -8.29 13.97 -14.07
C THR A 115 -7.43 13.61 -12.86
N GLY A 116 -6.77 12.45 -12.89
CA GLY A 116 -5.86 12.02 -11.82
C GLY A 116 -6.49 11.16 -10.73
N GLY A 117 -7.63 10.53 -11.01
CA GLY A 117 -8.28 9.55 -10.13
C GLY A 117 -9.81 9.59 -10.22
N ASP A 118 -10.45 8.71 -9.45
CA ASP A 118 -11.89 8.71 -9.22
C ASP A 118 -12.27 9.60 -8.03
N LEU A 119 -13.57 9.68 -7.72
CA LEU A 119 -14.04 10.37 -6.52
C LEU A 119 -13.80 9.53 -5.25
N PRO A 120 -13.42 10.17 -4.12
CA PRO A 120 -13.22 11.61 -3.94
C PRO A 120 -11.93 12.15 -4.58
N ALA A 121 -11.91 13.42 -4.98
CA ALA A 121 -10.71 14.02 -5.58
C ALA A 121 -9.56 14.08 -4.54
N LEU A 122 -8.51 13.30 -4.79
CA LEU A 122 -7.36 13.17 -3.89
C LEU A 122 -6.25 14.15 -4.25
N ASP A 123 -5.27 14.30 -3.36
CA ASP A 123 -4.05 15.05 -3.61
C ASP A 123 -3.39 14.70 -4.96
N GLY A 124 -3.09 15.71 -5.77
CA GLY A 124 -2.61 15.57 -7.15
C GLY A 124 -3.72 15.50 -8.22
N ALA A 125 -4.99 15.32 -7.84
CA ALA A 125 -6.11 15.38 -8.77
C ALA A 125 -6.27 16.78 -9.37
N ARG A 126 -6.91 16.85 -10.52
CA ARG A 126 -7.08 18.09 -11.26
C ARG A 126 -8.48 18.20 -11.83
N VAL A 127 -9.04 19.39 -11.79
CA VAL A 127 -10.29 19.73 -12.45
C VAL A 127 -10.05 20.73 -13.57
N ASP A 128 -10.72 20.52 -14.69
CA ASP A 128 -10.88 21.49 -15.77
C ASP A 128 -12.37 21.87 -15.90
N PHE A 129 -12.63 23.17 -15.99
CA PHE A 129 -13.95 23.77 -16.06
C PHE A 129 -14.28 24.17 -17.50
N ARG A 130 -15.49 23.86 -17.96
CA ARG A 130 -16.00 24.34 -19.26
C ARG A 130 -17.43 24.82 -19.12
N CYS A 131 -17.72 26.01 -19.58
CA CYS A 131 -19.09 26.54 -19.61
C CYS A 131 -19.92 25.84 -20.70
N ASP A 132 -21.23 25.77 -20.45
CA ASP A 132 -22.21 25.47 -21.49
C ASP A 132 -22.28 26.62 -22.51
N PRO A 133 -22.88 26.41 -23.70
CA PRO A 133 -23.04 27.47 -24.69
C PRO A 133 -23.70 28.73 -24.10
N ASP A 134 -23.30 29.90 -24.60
CA ASP A 134 -23.77 31.23 -24.17
C ASP A 134 -23.34 31.69 -22.76
N PHE A 135 -22.57 30.87 -22.04
CA PHE A 135 -21.92 31.25 -20.78
C PHE A 135 -20.41 31.44 -20.96
N HIS A 136 -19.82 32.32 -20.15
CA HIS A 136 -18.38 32.56 -20.12
C HIS A 136 -17.87 32.37 -18.69
N LEU A 137 -16.70 31.76 -18.56
CA LEU A 137 -16.12 31.44 -17.26
C LEU A 137 -15.45 32.67 -16.65
N VAL A 138 -15.76 32.97 -15.39
CA VAL A 138 -15.06 33.98 -14.61
C VAL A 138 -14.13 33.31 -13.59
N GLY A 139 -12.82 33.50 -13.80
CA GLY A 139 -11.76 32.93 -12.97
C GLY A 139 -10.92 31.88 -13.69
N SER A 140 -10.27 31.01 -12.93
CA SER A 140 -9.37 29.98 -13.49
C SER A 140 -10.16 28.80 -14.06
N SER A 141 -9.92 28.45 -15.32
CA SER A 141 -10.50 27.27 -15.98
C SER A 141 -9.96 25.92 -15.50
N ARG A 142 -9.06 25.94 -14.51
CA ARG A 142 -8.35 24.77 -14.03
C ARG A 142 -7.92 24.97 -12.58
N SER A 143 -8.04 23.91 -11.78
CA SER A 143 -7.50 23.86 -10.42
C SER A 143 -6.90 22.49 -10.12
N ILE A 144 -5.82 22.46 -9.32
CA ILE A 144 -5.12 21.24 -8.91
C ILE A 144 -5.28 21.08 -7.40
N CYS A 145 -5.61 19.86 -6.98
CA CYS A 145 -5.67 19.48 -5.58
C CYS A 145 -4.24 19.34 -5.04
N SER A 146 -3.89 20.14 -4.04
CA SER A 146 -2.61 20.11 -3.36
C SER A 146 -2.82 20.26 -1.85
N GLN A 147 -2.31 19.31 -1.08
CA GLN A 147 -2.46 19.20 0.37
C GLN A 147 -3.92 19.29 0.84
N GLY A 148 -4.86 18.75 0.07
CA GLY A 148 -6.29 18.80 0.38
C GLY A 148 -6.96 20.16 0.11
N GLN A 149 -6.29 21.06 -0.62
CA GLN A 149 -6.84 22.34 -1.06
C GLN A 149 -6.72 22.50 -2.58
N TRP A 150 -7.70 23.17 -3.18
CA TRP A 150 -7.68 23.51 -4.59
C TRP A 150 -6.77 24.74 -4.82
N SER A 151 -5.89 24.66 -5.81
CA SER A 151 -4.84 25.66 -6.06
C SER A 151 -5.37 27.04 -6.47
N THR A 152 -6.59 27.10 -7.00
CA THR A 152 -7.27 28.35 -7.40
C THR A 152 -8.66 28.40 -6.78
N PRO A 153 -9.23 29.60 -6.55
CA PRO A 153 -10.63 29.75 -6.19
C PRO A 153 -11.57 29.10 -7.21
N LYS A 154 -12.77 28.71 -6.76
CA LYS A 154 -13.77 28.10 -7.63
C LYS A 154 -14.29 29.16 -8.61
N PRO A 155 -14.25 28.90 -9.93
CA PRO A 155 -14.82 29.82 -10.90
C PRO A 155 -16.35 29.76 -10.88
N HIS A 156 -16.98 30.75 -11.51
CA HIS A 156 -18.43 30.85 -11.72
C HIS A 156 -18.73 31.30 -13.15
#